data_AF-A0A1E7F0S1-F1
#
_entry.id   AF-A0A1E7F0S1-F1
#
_cell.length_a   1.000
_cell.length_b   1.000
_cell.length_c   1.000
_cell.angle_alpha   90.00
_cell.angle_beta   90.00
_cell.angle_gamma   90.00
#
_symmetry.space_group_name_H-M   'P 1'
#
loop_
_entity.id
_entity.type
_entity.pdbx_description
1 polymer ?
#
loop_
_entity_poly.entity_id
_entity_poly.type
_entity_poly.pdbx_seq_one_letter_code
_entity_poly.pdbx_strand_id
1 'polypeptide(L)'
;MTVVTNNKNEITRLVVGYGSSGLLVDGEDDLDDDLERLRNQQHQQQRQWAEDDDQKQQQLKSFKSKATARIGFSLFVVASVVIMVTTAYSTGYNKGTVAATTATATHHHNQEGIMVLEELVMTTTGSGSRSSSGSDKGSDQNLHVSFDNTDAIVLPIRRKERKGRGCMFCHLNTVPPVVKEELVETMVFVDDDNNSDESVPLTSVEVTPMTFTYNYELHNGQLLFTDPRSELIPNLQFDYAVLGLMSVQNINRETLENVSLDEVYVHHIVFPPLGMLGAEVLTADPLVYPKGYGYHVIAKEKPNIVINAHLLSNKDLKPINGSLPLARKLCNECYYAPGKGSDCTPEVSGTFKCCGDSVSCTSDEESCLCATNSEYNKHETTKYQIQVDMLITRDIDKIKRVDSWTLAAPECHVNLKGEAVFETYKPDSFCYNNTLSTFTGDNSLFHHIELQEDDENPYVKTMVSSVAPSSGLIVLANSHMHTGGVNATLMINGIPLCSTGTIYGTDSNTKTNARNEQNHLIHIESCYHADFYKKGGHRFKAGDIFTMESFYHGGKNDARFIGDGAAGEHKNVMSYFTTNVVFDGDAPYMSKKRTSFSATGNIIHTLGL
;
A
#
# COMPACT_ATOMS: atom_id res chain seq x y z
N MET A 1 13.41 -35.67 29.53
CA MET A 1 14.81 -35.23 29.48
C MET A 1 15.31 -35.14 30.91
N THR A 2 16.34 -35.88 31.29
CA THR A 2 16.96 -35.82 32.63
C THR A 2 18.39 -35.37 32.43
N VAL A 3 18.78 -34.23 33.03
CA VAL A 3 20.14 -33.70 32.95
C VAL A 3 20.90 -34.14 34.21
N VAL A 4 21.99 -34.88 34.01
CA VAL A 4 23.01 -35.11 35.02
C VAL A 4 24.24 -34.31 34.59
N THR A 5 24.67 -33.36 35.42
CA THR A 5 25.89 -32.60 35.18
C THR A 5 27.08 -33.34 35.78
N ASN A 6 28.22 -33.33 35.07
CA ASN A 6 29.50 -33.65 35.68
C ASN A 6 30.56 -32.61 35.31
N ASN A 7 31.38 -32.30 36.31
CA ASN A 7 32.42 -31.28 36.27
C ASN A 7 33.52 -31.65 35.29
N LYS A 8 33.67 -30.87 34.21
CA LYS A 8 34.94 -30.26 33.74
C LYS A 8 34.71 -29.57 32.40
N ASN A 9 35.37 -28.42 32.25
CA ASN A 9 35.37 -27.52 31.11
C ASN A 9 35.39 -28.23 29.75
N GLU A 10 34.28 -28.17 29.02
CA GLU A 10 34.23 -28.29 27.56
C GLU A 10 32.94 -27.64 27.05
N ILE A 11 33.02 -26.95 25.91
CA ILE A 11 31.90 -26.27 25.26
C ILE A 11 31.06 -27.35 24.56
N THR A 12 29.87 -27.62 25.09
CA THR A 12 28.91 -28.53 24.44
C THR A 12 28.05 -27.75 23.45
N ARG A 13 28.22 -28.01 22.15
CA ARG A 13 27.24 -27.66 21.12
C ARG A 13 26.01 -28.57 21.32
N LEU A 14 24.87 -27.98 21.62
CA LEU A 14 23.59 -28.67 21.68
C LEU A 14 23.09 -28.88 20.24
N VAL A 15 23.11 -30.12 19.75
CA VAL A 15 22.44 -30.50 18.50
C VAL A 15 21.13 -31.18 18.88
N VAL A 16 20.01 -30.53 18.57
CA VAL A 16 18.67 -31.12 18.69
C VAL A 16 18.39 -31.88 17.40
N GLY A 17 18.52 -33.21 17.45
CA GLY A 17 18.16 -34.08 16.33
C GLY A 17 16.66 -34.30 16.27
N TYR A 18 16.01 -33.84 15.21
CA TYR A 18 14.70 -34.34 14.79
C TYR A 18 14.93 -35.61 13.97
N GLY A 19 14.41 -36.73 14.47
CA GLY A 19 14.41 -37.99 13.75
C GLY A 19 13.38 -37.96 12.63
N SER A 20 13.84 -37.95 11.39
CA SER A 20 13.08 -38.42 10.24
C SER A 20 13.91 -39.47 9.49
N SER A 21 13.21 -40.51 9.09
CA SER A 21 13.66 -41.70 8.37
C SER A 21 14.51 -41.35 7.14
N GLY A 22 15.66 -42.01 7.03
CA GLY A 22 16.67 -41.76 6.02
C GLY A 22 16.24 -42.11 4.59
N LEU A 23 16.44 -41.15 3.69
CA LEU A 23 16.86 -41.37 2.32
C LEU A 23 18.22 -40.67 2.19
N LEU A 24 19.30 -41.46 2.06
CA LEU A 24 20.62 -40.94 1.72
C LEU A 24 20.60 -40.53 0.24
N VAL A 25 20.69 -39.23 -0.03
CA VAL A 25 21.05 -38.69 -1.33
C VAL A 25 22.43 -38.08 -1.15
N ASP A 26 23.45 -38.74 -1.69
CA ASP A 26 24.79 -38.19 -1.83
C ASP A 26 24.74 -37.07 -2.89
N GLY A 27 25.10 -35.84 -2.51
CA GLY A 27 25.12 -34.69 -3.43
C GLY A 27 25.36 -33.36 -2.74
N GLU A 28 26.43 -33.22 -1.96
CA GLU A 28 26.86 -31.93 -1.39
C GLU A 28 27.70 -31.08 -2.37
N ASP A 29 28.11 -31.63 -3.53
CA ASP A 29 29.00 -30.93 -4.48
C ASP A 29 28.26 -30.06 -5.53
N ASP A 30 26.92 -30.15 -5.67
CA ASP A 30 26.16 -29.40 -6.70
C ASP A 30 25.55 -28.07 -6.20
N LEU A 31 25.50 -27.83 -4.88
CA LEU A 31 24.85 -26.65 -4.30
C LEU A 31 25.65 -25.35 -4.45
N ASP A 32 26.99 -25.45 -4.46
CA ASP A 32 27.86 -24.28 -4.65
C ASP A 32 27.83 -23.79 -6.12
N ASP A 33 27.73 -24.71 -7.08
CA ASP A 33 27.62 -24.39 -8.51
C ASP A 33 26.29 -23.69 -8.85
N ASP A 34 25.18 -24.11 -8.23
CA ASP A 34 23.88 -23.47 -8.41
C ASP A 34 23.82 -22.06 -7.76
N LEU A 35 24.45 -21.89 -6.59
CA LEU A 35 24.57 -20.57 -5.94
C LEU A 35 25.45 -19.62 -6.75
N GLU A 36 26.55 -20.10 -7.33
CA GLU A 36 27.41 -19.31 -8.20
C GLU A 36 26.71 -18.95 -9.52
N ARG A 37 25.89 -19.86 -10.06
CA ARG A 37 25.05 -19.60 -11.24
C ARG A 37 24.00 -18.51 -10.97
N LEU A 38 23.32 -18.55 -9.82
CA LEU A 38 22.36 -17.52 -9.41
C LEU A 38 23.04 -16.15 -9.20
N ARG A 39 24.20 -16.11 -8.54
CA ARG A 39 24.99 -14.87 -8.37
C ARG A 39 25.42 -14.27 -9.71
N ASN A 40 25.80 -15.11 -10.67
CA ASN A 40 26.17 -14.68 -12.01
C ASN A 40 24.97 -14.15 -12.82
N GLN A 41 23.80 -14.76 -12.69
CA GLN A 41 22.56 -14.24 -13.28
C GLN A 41 22.18 -12.87 -12.69
N GLN A 42 22.28 -12.70 -11.37
CA GLN A 42 22.03 -11.43 -10.72
C GLN A 42 23.00 -10.33 -11.20
N HIS A 43 24.29 -10.65 -11.35
CA HIS A 43 25.27 -9.70 -11.90
C HIS A 43 25.07 -9.39 -13.39
N GLN A 44 24.53 -10.31 -14.20
CA GLN A 44 24.15 -10.02 -15.58
C GLN A 44 22.95 -9.07 -15.64
N GLN A 45 21.94 -9.32 -14.82
CA GLN A 45 20.75 -8.47 -14.74
C GLN A 45 21.09 -7.03 -14.28
N GLN A 46 21.97 -6.89 -13.28
CA GLN A 46 22.48 -5.59 -12.83
C GLN A 46 23.25 -4.83 -13.93
N ARG A 47 24.04 -5.53 -14.75
CA ARG A 47 24.77 -4.92 -15.88
C ARG A 47 23.82 -4.44 -16.97
N GLN A 48 22.82 -5.24 -17.30
CA GLN A 48 21.82 -4.86 -18.31
C GLN A 48 21.01 -3.63 -17.87
N TRP A 49 20.65 -3.53 -16.59
CA TRP A 49 20.03 -2.32 -16.05
C TRP A 49 20.91 -1.08 -16.13
N ALA A 50 22.21 -1.21 -15.86
CA ALA A 50 23.14 -0.10 -15.99
C ALA A 50 23.27 0.39 -17.44
N GLU A 51 23.27 -0.54 -18.41
CA GLU A 51 23.29 -0.21 -19.84
C GLU A 51 21.99 0.49 -20.30
N ASP A 52 20.84 0.03 -19.84
CA ASP A 52 19.54 0.63 -20.15
C ASP A 52 19.41 2.06 -19.58
N ASP A 53 19.93 2.30 -18.37
CA ASP A 53 19.92 3.62 -17.76
C ASP A 53 20.86 4.58 -18.51
N ASP A 54 22.03 4.11 -18.93
CA ASP A 54 22.95 4.89 -19.77
C ASP A 54 22.33 5.25 -21.12
N GLN A 55 21.59 4.33 -21.76
CA GLN A 55 20.85 4.62 -22.99
C GLN A 55 19.76 5.67 -22.77
N LYS A 56 18.99 5.57 -21.67
CA LYS A 56 17.97 6.57 -21.32
C LYS A 56 18.58 7.95 -21.08
N GLN A 57 19.72 8.03 -20.38
CA GLN A 57 20.43 9.29 -20.16
C GLN A 57 20.93 9.91 -21.49
N GLN A 58 21.40 9.08 -22.43
CA GLN A 58 21.78 9.56 -23.77
C GLN A 58 20.57 10.08 -24.57
N GLN A 59 19.42 9.39 -24.51
CA GLN A 59 18.19 9.85 -25.15
C GLN A 59 17.69 11.17 -24.55
N LEU A 60 17.74 11.32 -23.22
CA LEU A 60 17.39 12.56 -22.51
C LEU A 60 18.29 13.73 -22.90
N LYS A 61 19.61 13.50 -23.03
CA LYS A 61 20.55 14.53 -23.52
C LYS A 61 20.22 14.95 -24.97
N SER A 62 19.89 13.99 -25.84
CA SER A 62 19.45 14.25 -27.22
C SER A 62 18.15 15.05 -27.27
N PHE A 63 17.18 14.72 -26.41
CA PHE A 63 15.91 15.44 -26.33
C PHE A 63 16.09 16.88 -25.83
N LYS A 64 16.88 17.09 -24.76
CA LYS A 64 17.19 18.44 -24.25
C LYS A 64 17.87 19.30 -25.31
N SER A 65 18.84 18.75 -26.05
CA SER A 65 19.49 19.42 -27.18
C SER A 65 18.48 19.92 -28.24
N LYS A 66 17.53 19.05 -28.64
CA LYS A 66 16.49 19.39 -29.62
C LYS A 66 15.48 20.41 -29.07
N ALA A 67 15.13 20.33 -27.79
CA ALA A 67 14.20 21.25 -27.14
C ALA A 67 14.80 22.67 -27.03
N THR A 68 16.07 22.79 -26.63
CA THR A 68 16.78 24.08 -26.57
C THR A 68 16.87 24.74 -27.95
N ALA A 69 17.10 23.97 -29.01
CA ALA A 69 17.11 24.48 -30.39
C ALA A 69 15.73 25.00 -30.83
N ARG A 70 14.64 24.31 -30.46
CA ARG A 70 13.26 24.74 -30.78
C ARG A 70 12.85 26.01 -30.02
N ILE A 71 13.20 26.12 -28.74
CA ILE A 71 12.91 27.31 -27.93
C ILE A 71 13.66 28.53 -28.48
N GLY A 72 14.93 28.36 -28.87
CA GLY A 72 15.71 29.43 -29.51
C GLY A 72 15.09 29.92 -30.82
N PHE A 73 14.57 29.02 -31.65
CA PHE A 73 13.88 29.37 -32.90
C PHE A 73 12.57 30.12 -32.64
N SER A 74 11.75 29.67 -31.69
CA SER A 74 10.50 30.35 -31.33
C SER A 74 10.73 31.76 -30.78
N LEU A 75 11.74 31.95 -29.93
CA LEU A 75 12.11 33.27 -29.41
C LEU A 75 12.60 34.21 -30.53
N PHE A 76 13.33 33.68 -31.51
CA PHE A 76 13.78 34.46 -32.67
C PHE A 76 12.60 34.91 -33.55
N VAL A 77 11.60 34.05 -33.75
CA VAL A 77 10.37 34.39 -34.49
C VAL A 77 9.57 35.47 -33.76
N VAL A 78 9.38 35.34 -32.44
CA VAL A 78 8.67 36.34 -31.64
C VAL A 78 9.39 37.69 -31.66
N ALA A 79 10.72 37.69 -31.49
CA ALA A 79 11.51 38.92 -31.59
C ALA A 79 11.39 39.57 -32.98
N SER A 80 11.37 38.77 -34.05
CA SER A 80 11.19 39.27 -35.42
C SER A 80 9.81 39.88 -35.65
N VAL A 81 8.75 39.26 -35.12
CA VAL A 81 7.38 39.80 -35.18
C VAL A 81 7.25 41.09 -34.38
N VAL A 82 7.83 41.15 -33.18
CA VAL A 82 7.84 42.38 -32.37
C VAL A 82 8.56 43.49 -33.11
N ILE A 83 9.73 43.23 -33.71
CA ILE A 83 10.44 44.22 -34.53
C ILE A 83 9.57 44.68 -35.70
N MET A 84 8.91 43.78 -36.44
CA MET A 84 8.02 44.16 -37.54
C MET A 84 6.83 45.02 -37.09
N VAL A 85 6.18 44.65 -35.98
CA VAL A 85 5.04 45.42 -35.42
C VAL A 85 5.48 46.80 -34.94
N THR A 86 6.65 46.88 -34.29
CA THR A 86 7.19 48.17 -33.80
C THR A 86 7.61 49.08 -34.96
N THR A 87 8.15 48.48 -36.04
CA THR A 87 8.53 49.22 -37.25
C THR A 87 7.29 49.74 -37.99
N ALA A 88 6.25 48.90 -38.12
CA ALA A 88 4.97 49.28 -38.72
C ALA A 88 4.25 50.39 -37.91
N TYR A 89 4.37 50.37 -36.58
CA TYR A 89 3.81 51.43 -35.71
C TYR A 89 4.58 52.76 -35.83
N SER A 90 5.87 52.72 -36.20
CA SER A 90 6.71 53.92 -36.35
C SER A 90 6.54 54.63 -37.71
N THR A 91 6.00 53.96 -38.72
CA THR A 91 5.82 54.51 -40.07
C THR A 91 4.34 54.70 -40.42
N GLY A 92 3.70 55.64 -39.74
CA GLY A 92 2.63 56.51 -40.25
C GLY A 92 1.29 55.91 -40.70
N TYR A 93 0.20 56.29 -40.02
CA TYR A 93 -0.95 57.04 -40.58
C TYR A 93 -1.97 57.32 -39.45
N ASN A 94 -2.19 58.57 -39.05
CA ASN A 94 -3.11 59.58 -39.60
C ASN A 94 -4.60 59.37 -39.26
N LYS A 95 -5.20 60.42 -38.71
CA LYS A 95 -6.56 60.54 -38.15
C LYS A 95 -7.65 60.17 -39.16
N GLY A 96 -8.64 59.38 -38.73
CA GLY A 96 -9.87 59.13 -39.50
C GLY A 96 -10.90 58.25 -38.77
N THR A 97 -11.78 58.92 -38.03
CA THR A 97 -13.21 58.68 -37.75
C THR A 97 -13.94 57.35 -38.11
N VAL A 98 -14.79 56.92 -37.16
CA VAL A 98 -16.06 56.11 -37.22
C VAL A 98 -15.98 54.57 -37.27
N ALA A 99 -16.57 53.95 -36.25
CA ALA A 99 -17.70 52.98 -36.31
C ALA A 99 -17.58 51.87 -35.25
N ALA A 100 -18.34 52.00 -34.17
CA ALA A 100 -18.65 50.87 -33.30
C ALA A 100 -19.60 49.94 -34.05
N THR A 101 -19.18 48.70 -34.27
CA THR A 101 -20.03 47.64 -34.79
C THR A 101 -20.03 46.50 -33.78
N THR A 102 -21.13 46.39 -33.05
CA THR A 102 -21.49 45.26 -32.20
C THR A 102 -21.88 44.11 -33.13
N ALA A 103 -21.16 42.98 -33.05
CA ALA A 103 -21.56 41.73 -33.67
C ALA A 103 -22.13 40.80 -32.59
N THR A 104 -23.45 40.73 -32.56
CA THR A 104 -24.26 39.68 -31.92
C THR A 104 -24.13 38.40 -32.73
N ALA A 105 -23.79 37.29 -32.07
CA ALA A 105 -24.03 35.95 -32.60
C ALA A 105 -25.07 35.25 -31.71
N THR A 106 -26.17 34.84 -32.33
CA THR A 106 -27.34 34.14 -31.78
C THR A 106 -27.32 32.66 -32.15
N HIS A 107 -27.98 31.86 -31.30
CA HIS A 107 -28.45 30.47 -31.47
C HIS A 107 -27.39 29.34 -31.33
N HIS A 108 -27.64 28.21 -30.65
CA HIS A 108 -28.89 27.49 -30.39
C HIS A 108 -28.98 26.88 -28.97
N HIS A 109 -30.21 26.92 -28.43
CA HIS A 109 -30.70 26.12 -27.31
C HIS A 109 -30.61 24.62 -27.60
N ASN A 110 -30.13 23.85 -26.60
CA ASN A 110 -30.76 22.61 -26.14
C ASN A 110 -30.53 22.51 -24.62
N GLN A 111 -31.62 22.65 -23.85
CA GLN A 111 -31.75 22.23 -22.45
C GLN A 111 -31.89 20.68 -22.46
N GLU A 112 -31.60 19.87 -21.43
CA GLU A 112 -31.67 19.96 -19.96
C GLU A 112 -30.67 18.91 -19.38
N GLY A 113 -30.12 18.98 -18.17
CA GLY A 113 -30.31 19.90 -17.07
C GLY A 113 -29.14 19.77 -16.09
N ILE A 114 -28.60 20.91 -15.67
CA ILE A 114 -27.60 21.02 -14.61
C ILE A 114 -28.32 21.70 -13.45
N MET A 115 -28.41 21.01 -12.31
CA MET A 115 -28.76 21.64 -11.04
C MET A 115 -27.66 22.65 -10.69
N VAL A 116 -28.06 23.91 -10.61
CA VAL A 116 -27.25 25.02 -10.12
C VAL A 116 -26.99 24.78 -8.63
N LEU A 117 -25.72 24.60 -8.26
CA LEU A 117 -25.25 24.77 -6.89
C LEU A 117 -25.23 26.27 -6.57
N GLU A 118 -25.87 26.64 -5.46
CA GLU A 118 -25.93 28.00 -4.92
C GLU A 118 -24.51 28.59 -4.73
N GLU A 119 -24.41 29.87 -5.04
CA GLU A 119 -23.20 30.71 -4.95
C GLU A 119 -22.51 30.61 -3.58
N LEU A 120 -21.21 30.31 -3.59
CA LEU A 120 -20.33 30.59 -2.46
C LEU A 120 -20.00 32.09 -2.47
N VAL A 121 -20.72 32.87 -1.67
CA VAL A 121 -20.40 34.29 -1.41
C VAL A 121 -19.22 34.35 -0.44
N MET A 122 -18.04 34.74 -0.91
CA MET A 122 -16.94 35.14 -0.03
C MET A 122 -17.21 36.55 0.51
N THR A 123 -17.66 36.67 1.77
CA THR A 123 -17.65 37.95 2.49
C THR A 123 -16.31 38.14 3.18
N THR A 124 -15.47 39.03 2.64
CA THR A 124 -14.30 39.56 3.34
C THR A 124 -14.77 40.50 4.46
N THR A 125 -14.70 40.07 5.72
CA THR A 125 -14.86 40.99 6.87
C THR A 125 -13.56 41.74 7.12
N GLY A 126 -13.36 42.85 6.39
CA GLY A 126 -12.31 43.81 6.69
C GLY A 126 -12.77 44.77 7.80
N SER A 127 -12.30 44.58 9.03
CA SER A 127 -12.40 45.57 10.11
C SER A 127 -11.31 46.64 9.95
N GLY A 128 -11.51 47.55 9.00
CA GLY A 128 -10.65 48.72 8.84
C GLY A 128 -11.05 49.85 9.79
N SER A 129 -10.37 50.00 10.92
CA SER A 129 -10.38 51.24 11.69
C SER A 129 -9.42 52.26 11.04
N ARG A 130 -9.99 53.32 10.49
CA ARG A 130 -9.26 54.50 9.98
C ARG A 130 -8.74 55.32 11.16
N SER A 131 -7.43 55.48 11.27
CA SER A 131 -6.83 56.67 11.87
C SER A 131 -5.79 57.26 10.92
N SER A 132 -6.00 58.53 10.60
CA SER A 132 -5.18 59.35 9.72
C SER A 132 -4.04 60.00 10.48
N SER A 133 -2.81 59.96 9.94
CA SER A 133 -1.93 61.12 9.78
C SER A 133 -0.51 60.68 9.41
N GLY A 134 0.19 61.52 8.64
CA GLY A 134 1.66 61.56 8.65
C GLY A 134 2.35 61.08 7.38
N SER A 135 2.76 62.05 6.58
CA SER A 135 3.80 61.98 5.55
C SER A 135 5.11 61.39 6.06
N ASP A 136 5.75 60.48 5.32
CA ASP A 136 7.18 60.64 4.97
C ASP A 136 7.68 59.67 3.90
N LYS A 137 8.80 60.09 3.28
CA LYS A 137 9.44 59.53 2.09
C LYS A 137 10.28 58.27 2.38
N GLY A 138 10.20 57.32 1.45
CA GLY A 138 11.32 56.56 0.86
C GLY A 138 12.16 55.64 1.75
N SER A 139 12.08 54.34 1.52
CA SER A 139 13.23 53.42 1.33
C SER A 139 12.74 51.97 1.21
N ASP A 140 13.58 51.17 0.56
CA ASP A 140 13.40 49.78 0.15
C ASP A 140 12.73 48.86 1.19
N GLN A 141 11.72 48.10 0.76
CA GLN A 141 11.27 46.91 1.47
C GLN A 141 11.28 45.71 0.51
N ASN A 142 12.21 44.80 0.77
CA ASN A 142 12.14 43.41 0.32
C ASN A 142 10.82 42.82 0.81
N LEU A 143 9.96 42.45 -0.13
CA LEU A 143 8.70 41.76 0.11
C LEU A 143 9.01 40.32 0.54
N HIS A 144 9.25 40.10 1.83
CA HIS A 144 9.14 38.76 2.42
C HIS A 144 7.66 38.39 2.46
N VAL A 145 7.21 37.61 1.48
CA VAL A 145 5.92 36.93 1.54
C VAL A 145 6.07 35.77 2.53
N SER A 146 5.69 36.01 3.77
CA SER A 146 5.43 34.95 4.74
C SER A 146 4.04 34.40 4.48
N PHE A 147 3.94 33.12 4.11
CA PHE A 147 2.66 32.42 4.08
C PHE A 147 2.38 31.93 5.51
N ASP A 148 1.59 32.69 6.27
CA ASP A 148 0.97 32.16 7.50
C ASP A 148 -0.15 31.20 7.06
N ASN A 149 0.13 29.89 7.15
CA ASN A 149 -0.81 28.81 6.83
C ASN A 149 -1.96 28.64 7.86
N THR A 150 -2.14 29.60 8.77
CA THR A 150 -3.09 29.47 9.89
C THR A 150 -4.56 29.55 9.48
N ASP A 151 -4.86 30.01 8.26
CA ASP A 151 -6.23 30.30 7.82
C ASP A 151 -6.80 29.30 6.79
N ALA A 152 -6.03 28.27 6.40
CA ALA A 152 -6.53 27.20 5.54
C ALA A 152 -7.35 26.19 6.36
N ILE A 153 -8.57 26.57 6.74
CA ILE A 153 -9.54 25.64 7.33
C ILE A 153 -10.06 24.72 6.21
N VAL A 154 -9.44 23.55 6.06
CA VAL A 154 -10.02 22.44 5.30
C VAL A 154 -11.25 21.99 6.07
N LEU A 155 -12.44 22.48 5.68
CA LEU A 155 -13.69 22.02 6.26
C LEU A 155 -13.90 20.54 5.86
N PRO A 156 -13.94 19.60 6.81
CA PRO A 156 -14.15 18.20 6.48
C PRO A 156 -15.54 18.07 5.84
N ILE A 157 -15.59 17.64 4.58
CA ILE A 157 -16.84 17.27 3.92
C ILE A 157 -17.46 16.16 4.76
N ARG A 158 -18.58 16.44 5.44
CA ARG A 158 -19.34 15.43 6.19
C ARG A 158 -19.77 14.34 5.22
N ARG A 159 -19.14 13.16 5.32
CA ARG A 159 -19.55 11.97 4.59
C ARG A 159 -21.04 11.76 4.85
N LYS A 160 -21.86 11.60 3.80
CA LYS A 160 -23.18 10.98 3.96
C LYS A 160 -22.93 9.64 4.63
N GLU A 161 -23.45 9.46 5.85
CA GLU A 161 -23.40 8.17 6.52
C GLU A 161 -24.07 7.15 5.60
N ARG A 162 -23.28 6.24 5.03
CA ARG A 162 -23.84 4.97 4.55
C ARG A 162 -24.58 4.41 5.75
N LYS A 163 -25.87 4.11 5.64
CA LYS A 163 -26.57 3.31 6.67
C LYS A 163 -25.68 2.09 6.93
N GLY A 164 -25.08 2.05 8.11
CA GLY A 164 -23.91 1.21 8.36
C GLY A 164 -24.23 -0.25 8.06
N ARG A 165 -23.34 -0.91 7.31
CA ARG A 165 -23.38 -2.37 7.21
C ARG A 165 -23.29 -2.94 8.63
N GLY A 166 -24.13 -3.91 8.95
CA GLY A 166 -24.02 -4.64 10.21
C GLY A 166 -22.63 -5.27 10.34
N CYS A 167 -22.21 -5.53 11.57
CA CYS A 167 -21.02 -6.35 11.76
C CYS A 167 -21.29 -7.78 11.29
N MET A 168 -20.40 -8.35 10.48
CA MET A 168 -20.62 -9.67 9.88
C MET A 168 -20.23 -10.79 10.85
N PHE A 169 -19.07 -10.68 11.51
CA PHE A 169 -18.55 -11.77 12.35
C PHE A 169 -18.23 -11.36 13.79
N CYS A 170 -18.66 -10.19 14.26
CA CYS A 170 -18.45 -9.80 15.67
C CYS A 170 -18.99 -10.84 16.66
N HIS A 171 -20.10 -11.51 16.32
CA HIS A 171 -20.69 -12.56 17.16
C HIS A 171 -19.79 -13.79 17.31
N LEU A 172 -18.85 -14.01 16.39
CA LEU A 172 -17.83 -15.06 16.45
C LEU A 172 -16.52 -14.61 17.12
N ASN A 173 -16.39 -13.29 17.37
CA ASN A 173 -15.15 -12.62 17.75
C ASN A 173 -15.40 -11.73 18.99
N THR A 174 -15.95 -12.33 20.04
CA THR A 174 -16.32 -11.64 21.28
C THR A 174 -15.21 -11.62 22.33
N VAL A 175 -14.12 -12.36 22.10
CA VAL A 175 -13.01 -12.52 23.03
C VAL A 175 -11.84 -11.67 22.56
N PRO A 176 -11.21 -10.87 23.45
CA PRO A 176 -10.01 -10.11 23.09
C PRO A 176 -8.81 -11.03 22.78
N PRO A 177 -7.71 -10.50 22.22
CA PRO A 177 -6.48 -11.26 22.05
C PRO A 177 -6.02 -11.97 23.33
N VAL A 178 -5.45 -13.17 23.18
CA VAL A 178 -4.96 -13.98 24.30
C VAL A 178 -3.47 -13.67 24.53
N VAL A 179 -3.14 -13.22 25.74
CA VAL A 179 -1.75 -12.97 26.17
C VAL A 179 -1.23 -14.18 26.94
N LYS A 180 -0.09 -14.72 26.53
CA LYS A 180 0.53 -15.92 27.11
C LYS A 180 1.48 -15.54 28.24
N GLU A 181 0.93 -15.13 29.39
CA GLU A 181 1.68 -14.64 30.55
C GLU A 181 2.67 -15.68 31.13
N GLU A 182 2.46 -16.96 30.85
CA GLU A 182 3.36 -18.04 31.22
C GLU A 182 4.63 -18.11 30.36
N LEU A 183 4.68 -17.37 29.24
CA LEU A 183 5.79 -17.33 28.28
C LEU A 183 6.50 -15.97 28.26
N VAL A 184 6.45 -15.21 29.36
CA VAL A 184 7.14 -13.91 29.46
C VAL A 184 8.65 -14.11 29.42
N GLU A 185 9.31 -13.33 28.59
CA GLU A 185 10.77 -13.28 28.47
C GLU A 185 11.30 -11.86 28.70
N THR A 186 12.59 -11.72 28.99
CA THR A 186 13.24 -10.41 29.08
C THR A 186 14.03 -10.12 27.81
N MET A 187 13.69 -9.03 27.14
CA MET A 187 14.48 -8.50 26.03
C MET A 187 15.38 -7.37 26.54
N VAL A 188 16.67 -7.44 26.19
CA VAL A 188 17.66 -6.42 26.55
C VAL A 188 18.22 -5.76 25.29
N PHE A 189 18.34 -4.43 25.32
CA PHE A 189 18.90 -3.62 24.25
C PHE A 189 19.59 -2.35 24.78
N VAL A 190 20.43 -1.76 23.93
CA VAL A 190 21.10 -0.49 24.19
C VAL A 190 20.19 0.64 23.71
N ASP A 191 20.02 1.67 24.52
CA ASP A 191 19.26 2.86 24.10
C ASP A 191 20.18 3.82 23.32
N ASP A 192 19.96 3.90 22.01
CA ASP A 192 20.77 4.70 21.08
C ASP A 192 20.71 6.22 21.35
N ASP A 193 19.78 6.71 22.18
CA ASP A 193 19.71 8.15 22.50
C ASP A 193 20.83 8.65 23.42
N ASN A 194 21.60 7.73 24.04
CA ASN A 194 22.71 8.06 24.94
C ASN A 194 24.07 8.01 24.23
N ASN A 195 24.26 8.87 23.23
CA ASN A 195 25.42 8.85 22.34
C ASN A 195 26.71 9.49 22.92
N SER A 196 27.09 9.25 24.19
CA SER A 196 28.33 9.89 24.70
C SER A 196 29.11 9.25 25.86
N ASP A 197 28.82 8.05 26.35
CA ASP A 197 29.72 7.44 27.37
C ASP A 197 29.68 5.90 27.39
N GLU A 198 30.82 5.26 27.64
CA GLU A 198 31.00 3.78 27.69
C GLU A 198 30.18 3.06 28.79
N SER A 199 29.29 3.78 29.49
CA SER A 199 28.42 3.25 30.53
C SER A 199 26.93 3.39 30.20
N VAL A 200 26.53 3.26 28.93
CA VAL A 200 25.10 3.31 28.56
C VAL A 200 24.35 2.19 29.31
N PRO A 201 23.38 2.51 30.17
CA PRO A 201 22.61 1.49 30.89
C PRO A 201 21.84 0.65 29.88
N LEU A 202 21.94 -0.67 30.01
CA LEU A 202 21.12 -1.60 29.24
C LEU A 202 19.66 -1.42 29.65
N THR A 203 18.80 -1.20 28.67
CA THR A 203 17.35 -1.18 28.89
C THR A 203 16.84 -2.61 28.78
N SER A 204 16.07 -3.04 29.79
CA SER A 204 15.37 -4.33 29.78
C SER A 204 13.86 -4.14 29.79
N VAL A 205 13.17 -4.87 28.93
CA VAL A 205 11.70 -4.91 28.83
C VAL A 205 11.22 -6.35 28.97
N GLU A 206 10.06 -6.53 29.60
CA GLU A 206 9.34 -7.81 29.58
C GLU A 206 8.55 -7.92 28.28
N VAL A 207 8.76 -9.01 27.54
CA VAL A 207 8.06 -9.30 26.30
C VAL A 207 7.19 -10.53 26.47
N THR A 208 5.99 -10.48 25.91
CA THR A 208 4.97 -11.53 26.08
C THR A 208 4.40 -11.88 24.71
N PRO A 209 4.32 -13.18 24.37
CA PRO A 209 3.57 -13.61 23.18
C PRO A 209 2.07 -13.30 23.34
N MET A 210 1.44 -12.86 22.24
CA MET A 210 0.02 -12.59 22.13
C MET A 210 -0.54 -13.26 20.88
N THR A 211 -1.68 -13.93 20.98
CA THR A 211 -2.40 -14.49 19.83
C THR A 211 -3.69 -13.71 19.60
N PHE A 212 -3.82 -13.10 18.42
CA PHE A 212 -5.08 -12.56 17.91
C PHE A 212 -5.75 -13.61 17.03
N THR A 213 -7.06 -13.75 17.19
CA THR A 213 -7.85 -14.75 16.48
C THR A 213 -9.05 -14.07 15.83
N TYR A 214 -9.25 -14.33 14.55
CA TYR A 214 -10.42 -13.88 13.80
C TYR A 214 -11.14 -15.08 13.18
N ASN A 215 -12.29 -15.41 13.73
CA ASN A 215 -13.18 -16.46 13.24
C ASN A 215 -14.09 -15.90 12.15
N TYR A 216 -14.24 -16.64 11.07
CA TYR A 216 -15.13 -16.29 9.96
C TYR A 216 -15.72 -17.55 9.33
N GLU A 217 -16.75 -17.37 8.51
CA GLU A 217 -17.43 -18.45 7.82
C GLU A 217 -17.70 -18.05 6.37
N LEU A 218 -17.54 -18.98 5.43
CA LEU A 218 -17.80 -18.74 4.01
C LEU A 218 -18.66 -19.85 3.39
N HIS A 219 -19.56 -19.46 2.49
CA HIS A 219 -20.17 -20.37 1.52
C HIS A 219 -19.20 -20.64 0.36
N ASN A 220 -19.42 -21.73 -0.38
CA ASN A 220 -18.66 -22.01 -1.61
C ASN A 220 -18.78 -20.83 -2.60
N GLY A 221 -17.66 -20.40 -3.17
CA GLY A 221 -17.60 -19.29 -4.11
C GLY A 221 -17.84 -17.90 -3.51
N GLN A 222 -18.09 -17.77 -2.21
CA GLN A 222 -18.45 -16.49 -1.61
C GLN A 222 -17.31 -15.46 -1.65
N LEU A 223 -17.69 -14.23 -1.97
CA LEU A 223 -16.85 -13.03 -1.89
C LEU A 223 -17.25 -12.25 -0.64
N LEU A 224 -16.37 -12.18 0.36
CA LEU A 224 -16.61 -11.51 1.63
C LEU A 224 -15.80 -10.22 1.71
N PHE A 225 -16.44 -9.10 2.05
CA PHE A 225 -15.77 -7.83 2.33
C PHE A 225 -16.38 -7.15 3.58
N THR A 226 -15.64 -7.10 4.69
CA THR A 226 -16.14 -6.50 5.94
C THR A 226 -15.97 -4.98 5.97
N ASP A 227 -16.88 -4.27 6.65
CA ASP A 227 -16.75 -2.82 6.87
C ASP A 227 -15.99 -2.57 8.19
N PRO A 228 -14.80 -1.94 8.16
CA PRO A 228 -14.03 -1.66 9.37
C PRO A 228 -14.76 -0.78 10.40
N ARG A 229 -15.80 -0.04 9.99
CA ARG A 229 -16.57 0.79 10.92
C ARG A 229 -17.52 -0.02 11.80
N SER A 230 -17.90 -1.22 11.36
CA SER A 230 -18.80 -2.10 12.09
C SER A 230 -18.12 -3.37 12.60
N GLU A 231 -17.07 -3.85 11.92
CA GLU A 231 -16.30 -5.03 12.30
C GLU A 231 -15.28 -4.70 13.40
N LEU A 232 -15.80 -4.52 14.62
CA LEU A 232 -15.07 -4.09 15.81
C LEU A 232 -14.89 -5.26 16.78
N ILE A 233 -13.65 -5.69 16.97
CA ILE A 233 -13.29 -6.79 17.88
C ILE A 233 -12.75 -6.21 19.19
N PRO A 234 -13.14 -6.71 20.37
CA PRO A 234 -12.61 -6.20 21.64
C PRO A 234 -11.08 -6.25 21.68
N ASN A 235 -10.45 -5.15 22.10
CA ASN A 235 -9.00 -5.09 22.30
C ASN A 235 -8.66 -5.35 23.78
N LEU A 236 -7.36 -5.45 24.06
CA LEU A 236 -6.81 -5.46 25.42
C LEU A 236 -7.17 -4.16 26.16
N GLN A 237 -7.28 -4.26 27.48
CA GLN A 237 -7.67 -3.16 28.36
C GLN A 237 -6.45 -2.41 28.96
N PHE A 238 -5.26 -2.65 28.44
CA PHE A 238 -4.01 -2.01 28.86
C PHE A 238 -3.21 -1.56 27.64
N ASP A 239 -2.36 -0.55 27.82
CA ASP A 239 -1.48 -0.05 26.76
C ASP A 239 -0.35 -1.04 26.49
N TYR A 240 0.00 -1.24 25.22
CA TYR A 240 1.07 -2.14 24.82
C TYR A 240 1.80 -1.65 23.57
N ALA A 241 3.03 -2.11 23.37
CA ALA A 241 3.74 -2.00 22.09
C ALA A 241 3.81 -3.36 21.40
N VAL A 242 3.53 -3.41 20.10
CA VAL A 242 3.79 -4.57 19.27
C VAL A 242 5.21 -4.50 18.74
N LEU A 243 6.00 -5.52 19.07
CA LEU A 243 7.41 -5.65 18.72
C LEU A 243 7.63 -6.50 17.47
N GLY A 244 6.63 -7.31 17.09
CA GLY A 244 6.65 -8.03 15.84
C GLY A 244 5.44 -8.94 15.64
N LEU A 245 5.27 -9.36 14.39
CA LEU A 245 4.38 -10.41 13.94
C LEU A 245 5.21 -11.69 13.75
N MET A 246 4.93 -12.72 14.54
CA MET A 246 5.72 -13.95 14.55
C MET A 246 5.21 -14.96 13.51
N SER A 247 3.90 -15.09 13.35
CA SER A 247 3.31 -15.96 12.34
C SER A 247 1.85 -15.61 12.06
N VAL A 248 1.40 -15.89 10.85
CA VAL A 248 -0.01 -15.83 10.44
C VAL A 248 -0.42 -17.18 9.90
N GLN A 249 -1.59 -17.66 10.31
CA GLN A 249 -2.14 -18.94 9.88
C GLN A 249 -3.61 -18.77 9.55
N ASN A 250 -4.07 -19.46 8.51
CA ASN A 250 -5.49 -19.63 8.24
C ASN A 250 -5.83 -21.11 8.39
N ILE A 251 -6.80 -21.42 9.26
CA ILE A 251 -7.06 -22.78 9.74
C ILE A 251 -8.53 -23.13 9.50
N ASN A 252 -8.79 -24.33 8.99
CA ASN A 252 -10.12 -24.91 8.95
C ASN A 252 -10.48 -25.35 10.37
N ARG A 253 -11.55 -24.80 10.95
CA ARG A 253 -11.89 -25.03 12.36
C ARG A 253 -12.41 -26.43 12.67
N GLU A 254 -12.79 -27.19 11.65
CA GLU A 254 -13.28 -28.56 11.79
C GLU A 254 -12.14 -29.57 11.67
N THR A 255 -11.24 -29.39 10.71
CA THR A 255 -10.08 -30.30 10.50
C THR A 255 -8.84 -29.90 11.30
N LEU A 256 -8.75 -28.64 11.73
CA LEU A 256 -7.59 -28.01 12.35
C LEU A 256 -6.34 -27.96 11.44
N GLU A 257 -6.54 -28.09 10.13
CA GLU A 257 -5.46 -28.02 9.14
C GLU A 257 -5.34 -26.62 8.56
N ASN A 258 -4.15 -26.29 8.04
CA ASN A 258 -3.92 -25.06 7.28
C ASN A 258 -4.80 -25.05 6.03
N VAL A 259 -5.42 -23.91 5.74
CA VAL A 259 -6.27 -23.70 4.57
C VAL A 259 -5.38 -23.27 3.40
N SER A 260 -5.53 -23.99 2.29
CA SER A 260 -4.89 -23.65 1.02
C SER A 260 -5.55 -22.43 0.36
N LEU A 261 -4.78 -21.62 -0.37
CA LEU A 261 -5.30 -20.53 -1.23
C LEU A 261 -6.23 -21.03 -2.35
N ASP A 262 -6.16 -22.33 -2.66
CA ASP A 262 -7.09 -23.03 -3.52
C ASP A 262 -8.48 -23.24 -2.92
N GLU A 263 -8.61 -23.11 -1.60
CA GLU A 263 -9.86 -23.20 -0.86
C GLU A 263 -10.33 -21.82 -0.38
N VAL A 264 -9.46 -21.04 0.26
CA VAL A 264 -9.74 -19.65 0.65
C VAL A 264 -8.59 -18.74 0.24
N TYR A 265 -8.85 -17.85 -0.71
CA TYR A 265 -7.92 -16.79 -1.05
C TYR A 265 -8.05 -15.64 -0.04
N VAL A 266 -7.00 -15.45 0.76
CA VAL A 266 -6.88 -14.33 1.70
C VAL A 266 -6.41 -13.12 0.90
N HIS A 267 -7.35 -12.40 0.27
CA HIS A 267 -6.98 -11.24 -0.54
C HIS A 267 -6.42 -10.12 0.34
N HIS A 268 -7.07 -9.83 1.48
CA HIS A 268 -6.41 -9.13 2.56
C HIS A 268 -7.16 -9.24 3.90
N ILE A 269 -6.42 -9.08 4.99
CA ILE A 269 -6.94 -8.69 6.30
C ILE A 269 -6.16 -7.47 6.80
N VAL A 270 -6.88 -6.41 7.12
CA VAL A 270 -6.31 -5.18 7.68
C VAL A 270 -6.78 -5.02 9.10
N PHE A 271 -5.85 -4.86 10.04
CA PHE A 271 -6.18 -4.49 11.40
C PHE A 271 -5.04 -3.76 12.11
N PRO A 272 -5.25 -2.53 12.61
CA PRO A 272 -4.24 -1.84 13.41
C PRO A 272 -3.85 -2.71 14.62
N PRO A 273 -2.56 -2.87 14.93
CA PRO A 273 -1.42 -2.08 14.46
C PRO A 273 -0.78 -2.55 13.15
N LEU A 274 -1.20 -3.70 12.64
CA LEU A 274 -0.66 -4.27 11.43
C LEU A 274 -1.33 -3.59 10.23
N GLY A 275 -0.54 -3.37 9.17
CA GLY A 275 -1.08 -2.87 7.91
C GLY A 275 -2.00 -3.90 7.27
N MET A 276 -2.08 -3.85 5.95
CA MET A 276 -2.76 -4.88 5.20
C MET A 276 -1.86 -6.13 5.08
N LEU A 277 -2.42 -7.29 5.42
CA LEU A 277 -1.81 -8.60 5.30
C LEU A 277 -2.57 -9.39 4.21
N GLY A 278 -1.92 -9.78 3.13
CA GLY A 278 -2.53 -10.63 2.10
C GLY A 278 -2.14 -12.10 2.19
N ALA A 279 -2.34 -12.84 1.11
CA ALA A 279 -1.97 -14.25 1.01
C ALA A 279 -0.46 -14.48 1.27
N GLU A 280 0.36 -13.48 0.95
CA GLU A 280 1.82 -13.54 1.09
C GLU A 280 2.30 -13.77 2.51
N VAL A 281 1.53 -13.35 3.52
CA VAL A 281 1.98 -13.43 4.92
C VAL A 281 1.81 -14.83 5.51
N LEU A 282 1.10 -15.73 4.84
CA LEU A 282 0.92 -17.11 5.29
C LEU A 282 2.20 -17.94 5.17
N THR A 283 3.16 -17.47 4.38
CA THR A 283 4.47 -18.08 4.17
C THR A 283 5.62 -17.13 4.50
N ALA A 284 5.31 -15.89 4.91
CA ALA A 284 6.30 -14.86 5.18
C ALA A 284 7.13 -15.16 6.42
N ASP A 285 8.36 -14.65 6.41
CA ASP A 285 9.18 -14.56 7.60
C ASP A 285 8.51 -13.68 8.66
N PRO A 286 8.82 -13.89 9.95
CA PRO A 286 8.38 -13.03 11.03
C PRO A 286 8.67 -11.56 10.74
N LEU A 287 7.64 -10.71 10.86
CA LEU A 287 7.82 -9.27 10.77
C LEU A 287 8.22 -8.67 12.13
N VAL A 288 9.51 -8.56 12.44
CA VAL A 288 10.01 -8.06 13.73
C VAL A 288 10.57 -6.63 13.60
N TYR A 289 10.34 -5.76 14.58
CA TYR A 289 11.00 -4.46 14.67
C TYR A 289 12.41 -4.60 15.26
N PRO A 290 13.36 -3.70 14.93
CA PRO A 290 14.61 -3.61 15.67
C PRO A 290 14.35 -3.44 17.17
N LYS A 291 15.22 -3.99 18.01
CA LYS A 291 15.03 -3.92 19.47
C LYS A 291 14.92 -2.48 19.94
N GLY A 292 13.99 -2.21 20.86
CA GLY A 292 13.69 -0.87 21.36
C GLY A 292 12.71 -0.08 20.52
N TYR A 293 12.20 -0.64 19.41
CA TYR A 293 11.19 -0.03 18.56
C TYR A 293 9.91 -0.88 18.53
N GLY A 294 8.76 -0.22 18.37
CA GLY A 294 7.49 -0.94 18.26
C GLY A 294 6.30 -0.06 17.94
N TYR A 295 5.22 -0.69 17.50
CA TYR A 295 3.96 0.00 17.22
C TYR A 295 3.16 0.15 18.51
N HIS A 296 2.87 1.39 18.91
CA HIS A 296 2.18 1.67 20.17
C HIS A 296 0.67 1.54 20.01
N VAL A 297 0.02 0.88 20.96
CA VAL A 297 -1.44 0.78 21.06
C VAL A 297 -1.87 1.28 22.44
N ILE A 298 -2.59 2.41 22.45
CA ILE A 298 -3.15 2.98 23.68
C ILE A 298 -4.60 2.49 23.81
N ALA A 299 -4.87 1.66 24.82
CA ALA A 299 -6.14 0.96 24.96
C ALA A 299 -7.35 1.91 25.02
N LYS A 300 -7.17 3.07 25.66
CA LYS A 300 -8.21 4.10 25.74
C LYS A 300 -8.56 4.72 24.38
N GLU A 301 -7.57 4.84 23.48
CA GLU A 301 -7.77 5.38 22.12
C GLU A 301 -8.27 4.30 21.15
N LYS A 302 -7.90 3.05 21.40
CA LYS A 302 -8.23 1.88 20.57
C LYS A 302 -8.86 0.75 21.41
N PRO A 303 -10.08 0.97 21.96
CA PRO A 303 -10.76 -0.05 22.76
C PRO A 303 -11.17 -1.29 21.94
N ASN A 304 -11.21 -1.14 20.61
CA ASN A 304 -11.49 -2.21 19.67
C ASN A 304 -10.39 -2.28 18.60
N ILE A 305 -10.09 -3.50 18.16
CA ILE A 305 -9.36 -3.80 16.94
C ILE A 305 -10.36 -3.70 15.80
N VAL A 306 -10.06 -2.85 14.83
CA VAL A 306 -10.87 -2.63 13.62
C VAL A 306 -10.42 -3.61 12.55
N ILE A 307 -11.35 -4.38 11.97
CA ILE A 307 -11.03 -5.38 10.94
C ILE A 307 -11.63 -4.98 9.59
N ASN A 308 -10.79 -4.95 8.55
CA ASN A 308 -11.26 -4.98 7.16
C ASN A 308 -10.71 -6.26 6.52
N ALA A 309 -11.57 -7.26 6.36
CA ALA A 309 -11.25 -8.55 5.80
C ALA A 309 -11.90 -8.67 4.42
N HIS A 310 -11.08 -9.03 3.43
CA HIS A 310 -11.49 -9.41 2.09
C HIS A 310 -11.03 -10.84 1.85
N LEU A 311 -11.98 -11.78 1.94
CA LEU A 311 -11.73 -13.22 1.88
C LEU A 311 -12.61 -13.84 0.81
N LEU A 312 -12.06 -14.72 -0.01
CA LEU A 312 -12.76 -15.28 -1.16
C LEU A 312 -12.70 -16.81 -1.10
N SER A 313 -13.86 -17.46 -1.17
CA SER A 313 -13.91 -18.92 -1.22
C SER A 313 -13.65 -19.40 -2.64
N ASN A 314 -12.54 -20.11 -2.84
CA ASN A 314 -12.22 -20.84 -4.07
C ASN A 314 -12.74 -22.29 -4.05
N LYS A 315 -13.51 -22.64 -3.01
CA LYS A 315 -14.11 -23.95 -2.85
C LYS A 315 -15.19 -24.20 -3.91
N ASP A 316 -15.06 -25.33 -4.59
CA ASP A 316 -15.99 -25.83 -5.61
C ASP A 316 -16.25 -24.85 -6.77
N LEU A 317 -15.28 -24.01 -7.14
CA LEU A 317 -15.41 -23.15 -8.31
C LEU A 317 -15.66 -23.96 -9.59
N LYS A 318 -16.58 -23.47 -10.41
CA LYS A 318 -16.88 -24.02 -11.73
C LYS A 318 -15.80 -23.59 -12.72
N PRO A 319 -15.13 -24.52 -13.42
CA PRO A 319 -14.17 -24.17 -14.46
C PRO A 319 -14.79 -23.28 -15.55
N ILE A 320 -14.07 -22.23 -15.96
CA ILE A 320 -14.49 -21.33 -17.03
C ILE A 320 -13.77 -21.78 -18.30
N ASN A 321 -14.54 -22.10 -19.35
CA ASN A 321 -14.01 -22.71 -20.58
C ASN A 321 -13.16 -23.98 -20.31
N GLY A 322 -13.48 -24.73 -19.26
CA GLY A 322 -12.73 -25.91 -18.83
C GLY A 322 -11.48 -25.60 -17.99
N SER A 323 -11.13 -24.33 -17.77
CA SER A 323 -9.99 -23.91 -16.96
C SER A 323 -10.42 -23.54 -15.53
N LEU A 324 -9.95 -24.31 -14.55
CA LEU A 324 -10.08 -23.96 -13.14
C LEU A 324 -9.13 -22.82 -12.72
N PRO A 325 -7.86 -22.74 -13.20
CA PRO A 325 -7.01 -21.59 -12.96
C PRO A 325 -7.64 -20.26 -13.40
N LEU A 326 -8.29 -20.22 -14.57
CA LEU A 326 -9.04 -19.05 -15.02
C LEU A 326 -10.18 -18.71 -14.06
N ALA A 327 -10.95 -19.71 -13.61
CA ALA A 327 -12.04 -19.48 -12.65
C ALA A 327 -11.54 -18.85 -11.35
N ARG A 328 -10.44 -19.36 -10.79
CA ARG A 328 -9.78 -18.80 -9.60
C ARG A 328 -9.29 -17.38 -9.84
N LYS A 329 -8.59 -17.14 -10.96
CA LYS A 329 -8.13 -15.80 -11.33
C LYS A 329 -9.29 -14.80 -11.40
N LEU A 330 -10.33 -15.10 -12.18
CA LEU A 330 -11.47 -14.19 -12.35
C LEU A 330 -12.25 -13.98 -11.04
N CYS A 331 -12.25 -14.97 -10.14
CA CYS A 331 -12.81 -14.82 -8.80
C CYS A 331 -11.94 -13.87 -7.95
N ASN A 332 -10.65 -14.18 -7.82
CA ASN A 332 -9.68 -13.50 -6.96
C ASN A 332 -9.41 -12.04 -7.38
N GLU A 333 -9.43 -11.76 -8.68
CA GLU A 333 -9.12 -10.45 -9.27
C GLU A 333 -10.40 -9.64 -9.59
N CYS A 334 -11.52 -9.96 -8.96
CA CYS A 334 -12.74 -9.15 -9.02
C CYS A 334 -13.32 -8.95 -10.43
N TYR A 335 -13.15 -9.91 -11.34
CA TYR A 335 -13.74 -9.80 -12.67
C TYR A 335 -15.26 -9.84 -12.59
N TYR A 336 -15.90 -9.15 -13.52
CA TYR A 336 -17.35 -9.27 -13.70
C TYR A 336 -17.74 -10.72 -14.02
N ALA A 337 -18.75 -11.21 -13.32
CA ALA A 337 -19.44 -12.45 -13.64
C ALA A 337 -20.88 -12.39 -13.09
N PRO A 338 -21.84 -13.09 -13.72
CA PRO A 338 -23.18 -13.26 -13.14
C PRO A 338 -23.10 -13.86 -11.73
N GLY A 339 -23.86 -13.30 -10.79
CA GLY A 339 -23.90 -13.76 -9.39
C GLY A 339 -23.01 -12.98 -8.41
N LYS A 340 -22.19 -12.04 -8.88
CA LYS A 340 -21.35 -11.18 -8.02
C LYS A 340 -22.05 -9.92 -7.49
N GLY A 341 -23.38 -9.98 -7.35
CA GLY A 341 -24.23 -8.85 -6.94
C GLY A 341 -24.57 -7.88 -8.07
N SER A 342 -25.67 -7.14 -7.92
CA SER A 342 -26.23 -6.25 -8.94
C SER A 342 -25.39 -5.01 -9.22
N ASP A 343 -24.55 -4.56 -8.28
CA ASP A 343 -23.61 -3.46 -8.52
C ASP A 343 -22.35 -3.90 -9.31
N CYS A 344 -22.10 -5.21 -9.44
CA CYS A 344 -21.00 -5.72 -10.25
C CYS A 344 -21.46 -5.78 -11.71
N THR A 345 -21.05 -4.79 -12.50
CA THR A 345 -21.34 -4.71 -13.94
C THR A 345 -20.05 -4.83 -14.76
N PRO A 346 -20.13 -5.10 -16.08
CA PRO A 346 -18.95 -5.13 -16.94
C PRO A 346 -18.08 -3.86 -16.83
N GLU A 347 -18.71 -2.70 -16.68
CA GLU A 347 -18.05 -1.39 -16.60
C GLU A 347 -17.22 -1.19 -15.32
N VAL A 348 -17.53 -1.94 -14.26
CA VAL A 348 -16.83 -1.88 -12.97
C VAL A 348 -16.10 -3.20 -12.65
N SER A 349 -15.91 -4.04 -13.66
CA SER A 349 -15.08 -5.24 -13.57
C SER A 349 -13.68 -4.88 -13.09
N GLY A 350 -13.17 -5.60 -12.09
CA GLY A 350 -11.86 -5.33 -11.48
C GLY A 350 -11.89 -4.34 -10.33
N THR A 351 -13.08 -3.87 -9.93
CA THR A 351 -13.25 -3.03 -8.73
C THR A 351 -13.80 -3.85 -7.56
N PHE A 352 -13.72 -3.29 -6.35
CA PHE A 352 -14.30 -3.91 -5.17
C PHE A 352 -15.81 -4.14 -5.21
N LYS A 353 -16.55 -3.44 -6.10
CA LYS A 353 -17.97 -3.75 -6.33
C LYS A 353 -18.16 -5.19 -6.80
N CYS A 354 -17.21 -5.72 -7.57
CA CYS A 354 -17.19 -7.10 -8.03
C CYS A 354 -16.44 -8.06 -7.09
N CYS A 355 -16.09 -7.60 -5.88
CA CYS A 355 -15.34 -8.32 -4.87
C CYS A 355 -16.01 -8.27 -3.49
N GLY A 356 -17.33 -8.12 -3.45
CA GLY A 356 -18.08 -8.16 -2.19
C GLY A 356 -18.25 -6.81 -1.50
N ASP A 357 -17.55 -5.74 -1.89
CA ASP A 357 -17.74 -4.38 -1.31
C ASP A 357 -18.90 -3.61 -1.96
N SER A 358 -19.84 -4.32 -2.58
CA SER A 358 -21.08 -3.70 -3.07
C SER A 358 -22.12 -3.62 -1.96
N VAL A 359 -23.04 -2.65 -2.04
CA VAL A 359 -24.16 -2.58 -1.09
C VAL A 359 -25.05 -3.81 -1.26
N SER A 360 -25.24 -4.27 -2.50
CA SER A 360 -25.98 -5.50 -2.82
C SER A 360 -25.41 -6.74 -2.14
N CYS A 361 -24.08 -6.85 -2.03
CA CYS A 361 -23.43 -7.99 -1.35
C CYS A 361 -23.65 -8.03 0.17
N THR A 362 -24.16 -6.94 0.73
CA THR A 362 -24.32 -6.78 2.18
C THR A 362 -25.77 -6.60 2.61
N SER A 363 -26.71 -6.60 1.65
CA SER A 363 -28.12 -6.80 1.94
C SER A 363 -28.41 -8.29 2.00
N ASP A 364 -29.36 -8.71 2.85
CA ASP A 364 -29.80 -10.11 2.95
C ASP A 364 -30.49 -10.63 1.67
N GLU A 365 -30.64 -9.78 0.65
CA GLU A 365 -31.38 -10.04 -0.58
C GLU A 365 -30.50 -10.61 -1.70
N GLU A 366 -29.20 -10.31 -1.70
CA GLU A 366 -28.28 -10.79 -2.73
C GLU A 366 -27.02 -11.41 -2.09
N SER A 367 -26.57 -12.52 -2.67
CA SER A 367 -25.31 -13.17 -2.32
C SER A 367 -24.30 -12.90 -3.42
N CYS A 368 -23.11 -12.45 -3.05
CA CYS A 368 -22.02 -12.21 -4.00
C CYS A 368 -21.11 -13.42 -4.07
N LEU A 369 -21.27 -14.18 -5.15
CA LEU A 369 -20.65 -15.48 -5.33
C LEU A 369 -19.98 -15.56 -6.71
N CYS A 370 -18.83 -16.21 -6.76
CA CYS A 370 -18.28 -16.79 -7.97
C CYS A 370 -19.06 -18.07 -8.32
N ALA A 371 -19.09 -18.42 -9.60
CA ALA A 371 -19.80 -19.61 -10.05
C ALA A 371 -19.17 -20.89 -9.48
N THR A 372 -20.01 -21.76 -8.91
CA THR A 372 -19.64 -23.05 -8.31
C THR A 372 -20.25 -24.23 -9.08
N ASN A 373 -19.76 -25.46 -8.86
CA ASN A 373 -20.39 -26.66 -9.44
C ASN A 373 -21.67 -27.04 -8.69
N SER A 374 -21.70 -26.86 -7.38
CA SER A 374 -22.88 -27.03 -6.53
C SER A 374 -23.81 -25.82 -6.60
N GLU A 375 -25.11 -26.07 -6.43
CA GLU A 375 -26.06 -24.99 -6.19
C GLU A 375 -25.75 -24.27 -4.88
N TYR A 376 -26.05 -22.97 -4.82
CA TYR A 376 -25.83 -22.17 -3.62
C TYR A 376 -26.72 -22.65 -2.47
N ASN A 377 -26.09 -23.02 -1.34
CA ASN A 377 -26.77 -23.41 -0.12
C ASN A 377 -26.51 -22.40 0.99
N LYS A 378 -27.48 -21.51 1.25
CA LYS A 378 -27.40 -20.50 2.31
C LYS A 378 -27.33 -21.06 3.74
N HIS A 379 -27.55 -22.36 3.93
CA HIS A 379 -27.53 -23.00 5.24
C HIS A 379 -26.22 -23.72 5.55
N GLU A 380 -25.28 -23.74 4.59
CA GLU A 380 -24.03 -24.46 4.71
C GLU A 380 -22.85 -23.51 4.53
N THR A 381 -22.07 -23.36 5.59
CA THR A 381 -20.83 -22.59 5.60
C THR A 381 -19.68 -23.49 6.03
N THR A 382 -18.48 -23.20 5.53
CA THR A 382 -17.24 -23.76 6.08
C THR A 382 -16.67 -22.77 7.09
N LYS A 383 -16.20 -23.29 8.23
CA LYS A 383 -15.75 -22.49 9.37
C LYS A 383 -14.24 -22.37 9.37
N TYR A 384 -13.76 -21.14 9.44
CA TYR A 384 -12.34 -20.83 9.35
C TYR A 384 -11.89 -19.91 10.47
N GLN A 385 -10.58 -19.83 10.64
CA GLN A 385 -9.94 -19.01 11.65
C GLN A 385 -8.61 -18.48 11.14
N ILE A 386 -8.45 -17.16 11.13
CA ILE A 386 -7.13 -16.53 11.01
C ILE A 386 -6.54 -16.39 12.42
N GLN A 387 -5.35 -16.93 12.63
CA GLN A 387 -4.55 -16.76 13.84
C GLN A 387 -3.32 -15.92 13.53
N VAL A 388 -3.06 -14.93 14.37
CA VAL A 388 -1.94 -14.00 14.25
C VAL A 388 -1.19 -14.01 15.58
N ASP A 389 0.01 -14.58 15.58
CA ASP A 389 0.89 -14.56 16.74
C ASP A 389 1.79 -13.33 16.68
N MET A 390 1.81 -12.55 17.76
CA MET A 390 2.57 -11.32 17.91
C MET A 390 3.44 -11.38 19.15
N LEU A 391 4.53 -10.62 19.15
CA LEU A 391 5.32 -10.32 20.34
C LEU A 391 4.97 -8.92 20.82
N ILE A 392 4.57 -8.78 22.09
CA ILE A 392 4.19 -7.49 22.67
C ILE A 392 4.96 -7.18 23.94
N THR A 393 4.92 -5.92 24.39
CA THR A 393 5.37 -5.53 25.74
C THR A 393 4.41 -4.52 26.36
N ARG A 394 4.26 -4.57 27.68
CA ARG A 394 3.54 -3.57 28.49
C ARG A 394 4.44 -2.38 28.85
N ASP A 395 5.75 -2.52 28.73
CA ASP A 395 6.75 -1.47 28.99
C ASP A 395 6.80 -0.44 27.85
N ILE A 396 5.64 0.06 27.42
CA ILE A 396 5.50 0.92 26.24
C ILE A 396 6.35 2.19 26.31
N ASP A 397 6.58 2.72 27.52
CA ASP A 397 7.36 3.94 27.73
C ASP A 397 8.88 3.71 27.56
N LYS A 398 9.33 2.45 27.49
CA LYS A 398 10.72 2.06 27.17
C LYS A 398 10.91 1.74 25.68
N ILE A 399 9.85 1.80 24.88
CA ILE A 399 9.87 1.50 23.45
C ILE A 399 9.69 2.80 22.66
N LYS A 400 10.52 2.99 21.64
CA LYS A 400 10.39 4.07 20.66
C LYS A 400 9.20 3.76 19.76
N ARG A 401 8.24 4.70 19.74
CA ARG A 401 7.03 4.58 18.93
C ARG A 401 7.38 4.64 17.44
N VAL A 402 6.90 3.64 16.71
CA VAL A 402 6.98 3.55 15.26
C VAL A 402 5.63 3.85 14.64
N ASP A 403 5.57 4.78 13.69
CA ASP A 403 4.39 5.10 12.89
C ASP A 403 4.52 4.46 11.49
N SER A 404 3.41 4.16 10.82
CA SER A 404 3.43 3.58 9.47
C SER A 404 3.13 4.65 8.42
N TRP A 405 3.94 4.69 7.36
CA TRP A 405 3.77 5.53 6.19
C TRP A 405 3.82 4.67 4.92
N THR A 406 2.67 4.53 4.28
CA THR A 406 2.48 3.70 3.08
C THR A 406 2.51 4.54 1.82
N LEU A 407 3.38 4.18 0.88
CA LEU A 407 3.45 4.72 -0.48
C LEU A 407 2.70 3.78 -1.40
N ALA A 408 1.60 4.22 -2.01
CA ALA A 408 0.81 3.40 -2.91
C ALA A 408 0.99 3.86 -4.36
N ALA A 409 1.11 2.91 -5.29
CA ALA A 409 1.28 3.15 -6.71
C ALA A 409 0.11 2.54 -7.51
N PRO A 410 -0.27 3.16 -8.64
CA PRO A 410 0.37 4.30 -9.30
C PRO A 410 0.03 5.66 -8.67
N GLU A 411 0.84 6.67 -8.99
CA GLU A 411 0.52 8.07 -8.76
C GLU A 411 -0.71 8.49 -9.60
N CYS A 412 -1.75 8.93 -8.90
CA CYS A 412 -2.94 9.54 -9.47
C CYS A 412 -2.77 11.05 -9.40
N HIS A 413 -2.10 11.67 -10.37
CA HIS A 413 -2.06 13.13 -10.34
C HIS A 413 -3.48 13.67 -10.47
N VAL A 414 -3.95 14.42 -9.46
CA VAL A 414 -5.18 15.20 -9.51
C VAL A 414 -4.83 16.69 -9.53
N ASN A 415 -5.65 17.51 -10.17
CA ASN A 415 -5.47 18.95 -10.14
C ASN A 415 -5.87 19.49 -8.75
N LEU A 416 -5.67 20.79 -8.52
CA LEU A 416 -6.03 21.44 -7.25
C LEU A 416 -7.54 21.37 -6.89
N LYS A 417 -8.40 20.89 -7.80
CA LYS A 417 -9.82 20.65 -7.56
C LYS A 417 -10.12 19.18 -7.22
N GLY A 418 -9.10 18.33 -7.12
CA GLY A 418 -9.23 16.89 -6.89
C GLY A 418 -9.67 16.09 -8.13
N GLU A 419 -9.65 16.70 -9.32
CA GLU A 419 -10.00 16.03 -10.58
C GLU A 419 -8.74 15.35 -11.15
N ALA A 420 -8.84 14.09 -11.57
CA ALA A 420 -7.71 13.38 -12.19
C ALA A 420 -7.14 14.16 -13.39
N VAL A 421 -5.85 14.49 -13.36
CA VAL A 421 -5.12 15.12 -14.48
C VAL A 421 -4.87 14.10 -15.60
N PHE A 422 -4.78 12.83 -15.23
CA PHE A 422 -4.66 11.71 -16.18
C PHE A 422 -6.02 11.01 -16.32
N GLU A 423 -6.81 11.43 -17.31
CA GLU A 423 -8.04 10.75 -17.73
C GLU A 423 -7.77 9.40 -18.44
N THR A 424 -6.50 9.03 -18.61
CA THR A 424 -6.07 7.86 -19.39
C THR A 424 -6.23 6.53 -18.66
N TYR A 425 -6.48 6.53 -17.35
CA TYR A 425 -6.73 5.29 -16.63
C TYR A 425 -8.22 4.92 -16.72
N LYS A 426 -8.49 3.64 -16.97
CA LYS A 426 -9.85 3.10 -17.04
C LYS A 426 -10.59 3.31 -15.70
N PRO A 427 -11.94 3.33 -15.70
CA PRO A 427 -12.77 3.60 -14.52
C PRO A 427 -12.59 2.63 -13.34
N ASP A 428 -11.89 1.53 -13.58
CA ASP A 428 -11.54 0.49 -12.62
C ASP A 428 -10.33 0.84 -11.73
N SER A 429 -9.57 1.88 -12.09
CA SER A 429 -8.51 2.44 -11.26
C SER A 429 -9.06 3.42 -10.21
N PHE A 430 -8.56 3.35 -8.98
CA PHE A 430 -8.95 4.28 -7.89
C PHE A 430 -8.64 5.77 -8.21
N CYS A 431 -7.86 6.04 -9.26
CA CYS A 431 -7.61 7.38 -9.79
C CYS A 431 -8.86 8.03 -10.38
N TYR A 432 -9.85 7.24 -10.84
CA TYR A 432 -11.02 7.78 -11.54
C TYR A 432 -12.03 8.40 -10.56
N ASN A 433 -12.17 9.73 -10.65
CA ASN A 433 -13.27 10.48 -10.01
C ASN A 433 -13.29 10.45 -8.47
N ASN A 434 -12.12 10.31 -7.83
CA ASN A 434 -12.04 10.20 -6.39
C ASN A 434 -11.80 11.55 -5.71
N THR A 435 -12.83 12.08 -5.07
CA THR A 435 -12.77 13.28 -4.21
C THR A 435 -11.98 13.06 -2.92
N LEU A 436 -11.57 11.82 -2.61
CA LEU A 436 -10.68 11.47 -1.50
C LEU A 436 -9.18 11.51 -1.87
N SER A 437 -8.83 11.82 -3.13
CA SER A 437 -7.43 11.93 -3.60
C SER A 437 -6.59 12.89 -2.75
N THR A 438 -7.18 14.01 -2.31
CA THR A 438 -6.55 14.95 -1.38
C THR A 438 -6.20 14.36 -0.01
N PHE A 439 -6.88 13.28 0.41
CA PHE A 439 -6.62 12.57 1.67
C PHE A 439 -5.73 11.34 1.50
N THR A 440 -5.75 10.69 0.33
CA THR A 440 -4.86 9.57 0.02
C THR A 440 -3.53 10.04 -0.57
N GLY A 441 -3.38 11.34 -0.81
CA GLY A 441 -2.17 11.96 -1.33
C GLY A 441 -1.89 11.53 -2.77
N ASP A 442 -2.91 11.66 -3.62
CA ASP A 442 -2.79 11.57 -5.08
C ASP A 442 -2.22 10.23 -5.58
N ASN A 443 -2.59 9.13 -4.94
CA ASN A 443 -2.24 7.79 -5.38
C ASN A 443 -3.44 6.85 -5.43
N SER A 444 -3.24 5.78 -6.18
CA SER A 444 -4.14 4.66 -6.24
C SER A 444 -3.56 3.51 -5.44
N LEU A 445 -4.36 2.99 -4.52
CA LEU A 445 -4.05 1.73 -3.86
C LEU A 445 -4.34 0.52 -4.77
N PHE A 446 -5.22 0.67 -5.76
CA PHE A 446 -5.71 -0.42 -6.63
C PHE A 446 -5.72 -0.03 -8.10
N HIS A 447 -5.14 -0.86 -8.96
CA HIS A 447 -5.05 -0.57 -10.38
C HIS A 447 -5.18 -1.84 -11.21
N HIS A 448 -5.01 -1.68 -12.51
CA HIS A 448 -5.18 -2.73 -13.50
C HIS A 448 -3.90 -2.81 -14.33
N ILE A 449 -3.37 -4.02 -14.49
CA ILE A 449 -2.32 -4.37 -15.44
C ILE A 449 -2.97 -4.90 -16.71
N GLU A 450 -2.93 -4.09 -17.77
CA GLU A 450 -3.48 -4.51 -19.06
C GLU A 450 -2.69 -5.68 -19.65
N LEU A 451 -3.38 -6.50 -20.43
CA LEU A 451 -2.76 -7.52 -21.26
C LEU A 451 -1.67 -6.89 -22.13
N GLN A 452 -0.44 -7.40 -22.01
CA GLN A 452 0.66 -7.06 -22.90
C GLN A 452 0.70 -8.09 -24.04
N GLU A 453 0.43 -7.64 -25.27
CA GLU A 453 0.49 -8.50 -26.47
C GLU A 453 1.93 -8.69 -26.97
N ASP A 454 2.86 -7.84 -26.55
CA ASP A 454 4.29 -8.03 -26.78
C ASP A 454 4.87 -8.97 -25.71
N ASP A 455 4.90 -10.25 -26.04
CA ASP A 455 5.47 -11.30 -25.21
C ASP A 455 6.99 -11.12 -24.92
N GLU A 456 7.71 -10.28 -25.68
CA GLU A 456 9.12 -9.96 -25.41
C GLU A 456 9.28 -8.88 -24.32
N ASN A 457 8.27 -8.01 -24.14
CA ASN A 457 8.26 -6.95 -23.13
C ASN A 457 6.97 -6.95 -22.30
N PRO A 458 6.66 -8.04 -21.58
CA PRO A 458 5.38 -8.21 -20.89
C PRO A 458 5.28 -7.41 -19.58
N TYR A 459 6.30 -6.63 -19.22
CA TYR A 459 6.40 -5.99 -17.91
C TYR A 459 5.78 -4.61 -17.87
N VAL A 460 4.86 -4.41 -16.93
CA VAL A 460 4.21 -3.12 -16.66
C VAL A 460 4.77 -2.55 -15.37
N LYS A 461 5.31 -1.34 -15.45
CA LYS A 461 5.85 -0.60 -14.32
C LYS A 461 4.78 0.31 -13.71
N THR A 462 4.66 0.31 -12.39
CA THR A 462 3.94 1.35 -11.65
C THR A 462 4.87 2.04 -10.67
N MET A 463 4.56 3.30 -10.36
CA MET A 463 5.44 4.14 -9.55
C MET A 463 4.64 5.20 -8.81
N VAL A 464 5.14 5.61 -7.65
CA VAL A 464 4.73 6.81 -6.92
C VAL A 464 5.96 7.47 -6.31
N SER A 465 5.96 8.80 -6.26
CA SER A 465 6.93 9.55 -5.46
C SER A 465 6.24 10.42 -4.42
N SER A 466 6.85 10.56 -3.25
CA SER A 466 6.36 11.42 -2.17
C SER A 466 7.53 12.10 -1.49
N VAL A 467 7.34 13.35 -1.07
CA VAL A 467 8.36 14.13 -0.36
C VAL A 467 8.22 13.87 1.13
N ALA A 468 9.33 13.56 1.79
CA ALA A 468 9.36 13.40 3.24
C ALA A 468 8.98 14.73 3.92
N PRO A 469 7.92 14.76 4.75
CA PRO A 469 7.46 16.00 5.39
C PRO A 469 8.40 16.45 6.52
N SER A 470 9.12 15.51 7.11
CA SER A 470 10.04 15.71 8.22
C SER A 470 11.20 14.74 8.07
N SER A 471 12.24 14.94 8.89
CA SER A 471 13.32 13.96 9.03
C SER A 471 12.85 12.77 9.85
N GLY A 472 13.58 11.65 9.79
CA GLY A 472 13.25 10.49 10.61
C GLY A 472 14.17 9.30 10.39
N LEU A 473 13.74 8.15 10.88
CA LEU A 473 14.41 6.86 10.76
C LEU A 473 13.42 5.80 10.27
N ILE A 474 13.69 5.19 9.11
CA ILE A 474 12.98 4.00 8.65
C ILE A 474 13.57 2.81 9.38
N VAL A 475 12.79 2.15 10.22
CA VAL A 475 13.24 0.98 10.99
C VAL A 475 12.80 -0.34 10.36
N LEU A 476 11.76 -0.30 9.52
CA LEU A 476 11.26 -1.44 8.78
C LEU A 476 10.56 -0.95 7.51
N ALA A 477 10.65 -1.70 6.42
CA ALA A 477 9.89 -1.42 5.20
C ALA A 477 9.50 -2.74 4.53
N ASN A 478 8.27 -2.85 4.05
CA ASN A 478 7.77 -4.04 3.34
C ASN A 478 6.87 -3.61 2.18
N SER A 479 6.98 -4.32 1.06
CA SER A 479 6.04 -4.16 -0.05
C SER A 479 4.83 -5.07 0.10
N HIS A 480 3.77 -4.71 -0.61
CA HIS A 480 2.65 -5.59 -0.89
C HIS A 480 2.28 -5.51 -2.36
N MET A 481 2.02 -6.68 -2.93
CA MET A 481 1.74 -6.89 -4.33
C MET A 481 0.68 -7.97 -4.47
N HIS A 482 -0.16 -7.88 -5.50
CA HIS A 482 -1.07 -8.95 -5.88
C HIS A 482 -0.47 -9.85 -6.98
N THR A 483 -1.21 -10.92 -7.30
CA THR A 483 -1.00 -11.78 -8.46
C THR A 483 -0.65 -10.98 -9.72
N GLY A 484 0.37 -11.46 -10.45
CA GLY A 484 1.02 -10.76 -11.56
C GLY A 484 2.26 -9.98 -11.14
N GLY A 485 2.37 -9.61 -9.85
CA GLY A 485 3.54 -8.91 -9.29
C GLY A 485 4.84 -9.67 -9.52
N VAL A 486 5.93 -8.94 -9.76
CA VAL A 486 7.28 -9.46 -10.01
C VAL A 486 8.23 -9.01 -8.90
N ASN A 487 8.32 -7.70 -8.69
CA ASN A 487 9.09 -7.11 -7.62
C ASN A 487 8.62 -5.67 -7.31
N ALA A 488 9.02 -5.17 -6.16
CA ALA A 488 8.90 -3.77 -5.78
C ALA A 488 10.22 -3.23 -5.23
N THR A 489 10.49 -1.95 -5.42
CA THR A 489 11.71 -1.28 -4.96
C THR A 489 11.36 0.03 -4.28
N LEU A 490 11.91 0.23 -3.09
CA LEU A 490 11.89 1.51 -2.37
C LEU A 490 13.19 2.25 -2.62
N MET A 491 13.11 3.52 -3.02
CA MET A 491 14.23 4.41 -3.27
C MET A 491 14.11 5.70 -2.45
N ILE A 492 15.24 6.28 -2.09
CA ILE A 492 15.32 7.62 -1.51
C ILE A 492 16.27 8.45 -2.36
N ASN A 493 15.79 9.58 -2.88
CA ASN A 493 16.54 10.46 -3.79
C ASN A 493 17.11 9.72 -5.01
N GLY A 494 16.33 8.77 -5.54
CA GLY A 494 16.74 7.93 -6.68
C GLY A 494 17.73 6.81 -6.36
N ILE A 495 18.12 6.64 -5.09
CA ILE A 495 19.01 5.57 -4.66
C ILE A 495 18.16 4.42 -4.08
N PRO A 496 18.24 3.20 -4.64
CA PRO A 496 17.56 2.04 -4.08
C PRO A 496 17.97 1.76 -2.63
N LEU A 497 16.98 1.69 -1.75
CA LEU A 497 17.16 1.32 -0.35
C LEU A 497 16.95 -0.18 -0.14
N CYS A 498 15.89 -0.74 -0.72
CA CYS A 498 15.64 -2.18 -0.79
C CYS A 498 14.71 -2.53 -1.94
N SER A 499 14.81 -3.79 -2.40
CA SER A 499 13.91 -4.40 -3.36
C SER A 499 13.40 -5.72 -2.80
N THR A 500 12.17 -6.07 -3.16
CA THR A 500 11.46 -7.27 -2.71
C THR A 500 10.97 -8.04 -3.93
N GLY A 501 11.34 -9.31 -4.05
CA GLY A 501 10.81 -10.22 -5.06
C GLY A 501 9.50 -10.87 -4.63
N THR A 502 8.77 -11.42 -5.60
CA THR A 502 7.57 -12.25 -5.36
C THR A 502 7.87 -13.73 -5.61
N ILE A 503 7.31 -14.62 -4.80
CA ILE A 503 7.38 -16.08 -5.01
C ILE A 503 5.97 -16.60 -5.26
N TYR A 504 5.85 -17.45 -6.28
CA TYR A 504 4.61 -18.12 -6.65
C TYR A 504 4.68 -19.59 -6.29
N GLY A 505 3.54 -20.14 -5.87
CA GLY A 505 3.47 -21.56 -5.53
C GLY A 505 3.60 -22.43 -6.78
N THR A 506 4.08 -23.64 -6.59
CA THR A 506 4.34 -24.59 -7.68
C THR A 506 3.61 -25.92 -7.51
N ASP A 507 3.08 -26.23 -6.33
CA ASP A 507 2.42 -27.50 -6.03
C ASP A 507 0.94 -27.47 -6.47
N SER A 508 0.61 -28.33 -7.43
CA SER A 508 -0.75 -28.49 -7.96
C SER A 508 -1.64 -29.40 -7.10
N ASN A 509 -1.09 -30.11 -6.11
CA ASN A 509 -1.87 -31.03 -5.29
C ASN A 509 -2.62 -30.26 -4.19
N THR A 510 -3.87 -29.89 -4.49
CA THR A 510 -4.74 -29.08 -3.61
C THR A 510 -4.98 -29.67 -2.22
N LYS A 511 -4.62 -30.94 -1.96
CA LYS A 511 -4.73 -31.58 -0.64
C LYS A 511 -3.51 -31.36 0.25
N THR A 512 -2.37 -31.01 -0.33
CA THR A 512 -1.09 -30.89 0.38
C THR A 512 -0.37 -29.58 0.11
N ASN A 513 -0.84 -28.79 -0.86
CA ASN A 513 -0.17 -27.59 -1.34
C ASN A 513 -0.41 -26.33 -0.51
N ALA A 514 -1.01 -26.44 0.69
CA ALA A 514 -1.20 -25.27 1.55
C ALA A 514 0.16 -24.59 1.77
N ARG A 515 0.25 -23.28 1.49
CA ARG A 515 1.48 -22.46 1.49
C ARG A 515 2.44 -22.67 0.30
N ASN A 516 2.04 -23.41 -0.74
CA ASN A 516 2.79 -23.58 -1.99
C ASN A 516 1.85 -23.76 -3.20
N GLU A 517 0.73 -23.06 -3.20
CA GLU A 517 -0.36 -23.26 -4.15
C GLU A 517 0.00 -22.77 -5.55
N GLN A 518 -0.06 -23.67 -6.53
CA GLN A 518 0.17 -23.32 -7.94
C GLN A 518 -0.71 -22.16 -8.42
N ASN A 519 -0.11 -21.21 -9.14
CA ASN A 519 -0.74 -20.00 -9.69
C ASN A 519 -1.10 -18.91 -8.68
N HIS A 520 -0.73 -19.04 -7.41
CA HIS A 520 -0.93 -17.99 -6.42
C HIS A 520 0.41 -17.34 -6.05
N LEU A 521 0.36 -16.04 -5.79
CA LEU A 521 1.44 -15.34 -5.11
C LEU A 521 1.39 -15.76 -3.64
N ILE A 522 2.40 -16.53 -3.22
CA ILE A 522 2.44 -17.13 -1.87
C ILE A 522 3.36 -16.36 -0.92
N HIS A 523 4.29 -15.57 -1.44
CA HIS A 523 5.28 -14.86 -0.65
C HIS A 523 5.73 -13.58 -1.36
N ILE A 524 6.03 -12.56 -0.57
CA ILE A 524 6.76 -11.37 -1.00
C ILE A 524 7.93 -11.24 -0.06
N GLU A 525 9.12 -11.16 -0.62
CA GLU A 525 10.33 -10.99 0.17
C GLU A 525 10.25 -9.71 1.00
N SER A 526 10.92 -9.71 2.15
CA SER A 526 10.96 -8.57 3.05
C SER A 526 12.24 -7.75 2.87
N CYS A 527 12.24 -6.50 3.32
CA CYS A 527 13.49 -5.74 3.42
C CYS A 527 14.33 -6.10 4.66
N TYR A 528 14.05 -7.20 5.37
CA TYR A 528 14.84 -7.62 6.54
C TYR A 528 16.30 -7.94 6.21
N HIS A 529 16.53 -8.46 5.00
CA HIS A 529 17.88 -8.78 4.55
C HIS A 529 18.68 -7.55 4.15
N ALA A 530 18.02 -6.40 3.96
CA ALA A 530 18.66 -5.16 3.54
C ALA A 530 19.62 -4.63 4.62
N ASP A 531 20.71 -4.01 4.17
CA ASP A 531 21.76 -3.53 5.06
C ASP A 531 21.29 -2.47 6.05
N PHE A 532 20.29 -1.66 5.68
CA PHE A 532 19.77 -0.63 6.59
C PHE A 532 19.10 -1.25 7.81
N TYR A 533 18.36 -2.35 7.64
CA TYR A 533 17.70 -3.03 8.76
C TYR A 533 18.73 -3.59 9.75
N LYS A 534 19.79 -4.23 9.23
CA LYS A 534 20.91 -4.74 10.05
C LYS A 534 21.66 -3.65 10.81
N LYS A 535 21.61 -2.40 10.33
CA LYS A 535 22.21 -1.22 10.95
C LYS A 535 21.25 -0.48 11.90
N GLY A 536 20.06 -1.04 12.18
CA GLY A 536 19.06 -0.43 13.05
C GLY A 536 18.12 0.58 12.37
N GLY A 537 18.29 0.82 11.06
CA GLY A 537 17.41 1.64 10.25
C GLY A 537 18.13 2.49 9.19
N HIS A 538 17.34 3.27 8.44
CA HIS A 538 17.82 4.26 7.48
C HIS A 538 17.36 5.67 7.86
N ARG A 539 18.30 6.57 8.13
CA ARG A 539 17.99 7.98 8.40
C ARG A 539 17.67 8.72 7.10
N PHE A 540 16.64 9.55 7.14
CA PHE A 540 16.24 10.44 6.04
C PHE A 540 16.00 11.85 6.57
N LYS A 541 15.97 12.82 5.67
CA LYS A 541 15.76 14.24 5.97
C LYS A 541 14.43 14.72 5.40
N ALA A 542 13.86 15.74 6.03
CA ALA A 542 12.78 16.51 5.43
C ALA A 542 13.18 16.98 4.02
N GLY A 543 12.29 16.81 3.04
CA GLY A 543 12.55 17.13 1.64
C GLY A 543 13.17 16.01 0.80
N ASP A 544 13.62 14.90 1.42
CA ASP A 544 14.03 13.72 0.66
C ASP A 544 12.85 13.15 -0.14
N ILE A 545 13.12 12.66 -1.35
CA ILE A 545 12.11 12.10 -2.24
C ILE A 545 12.10 10.58 -2.08
N PHE A 546 11.00 10.06 -1.56
CA PHE A 546 10.73 8.64 -1.48
C PHE A 546 10.05 8.21 -2.78
N THR A 547 10.60 7.21 -3.44
CA THR A 547 9.99 6.63 -4.64
C THR A 547 9.78 5.15 -4.43
N MET A 548 8.54 4.69 -4.63
CA MET A 548 8.26 3.27 -4.78
C MET A 548 8.07 2.99 -6.27
N GLU A 549 8.69 1.90 -6.73
CA GLU A 549 8.49 1.34 -8.06
C GLU A 549 8.09 -0.13 -7.93
N SER A 550 7.21 -0.61 -8.80
CA SER A 550 6.89 -2.03 -8.89
C SER A 550 6.69 -2.48 -10.33
N PHE A 551 6.92 -3.76 -10.57
CA PHE A 551 6.72 -4.39 -11.87
C PHE A 551 5.72 -5.52 -11.77
N TYR A 552 4.84 -5.61 -12.76
CA TYR A 552 3.92 -6.71 -12.98
C TYR A 552 4.20 -7.34 -14.33
N HIS A 553 3.85 -8.60 -14.49
CA HIS A 553 3.86 -9.29 -15.76
C HIS A 553 2.44 -9.35 -16.31
N GLY A 554 2.17 -8.67 -17.42
CA GLY A 554 0.86 -8.65 -18.09
C GLY A 554 0.76 -9.58 -19.31
N GLY A 555 1.80 -10.35 -19.63
CA GLY A 555 1.83 -11.30 -20.75
C GLY A 555 1.09 -12.62 -20.44
N LYS A 556 0.56 -13.28 -21.48
CA LYS A 556 -0.14 -14.58 -21.34
C LYS A 556 0.82 -15.75 -21.13
N ASN A 557 2.09 -15.56 -21.45
CA ASN A 557 3.17 -16.56 -21.45
C ASN A 557 3.98 -16.58 -20.15
N ASP A 558 3.44 -16.06 -19.05
CA ASP A 558 4.14 -16.03 -17.77
C ASP A 558 4.38 -17.45 -17.23
N ALA A 559 5.65 -17.86 -17.19
CA ALA A 559 6.04 -19.21 -16.78
C ALA A 559 5.69 -19.55 -15.32
N ARG A 560 5.35 -18.55 -14.50
CA ARG A 560 4.91 -18.74 -13.11
C ARG A 560 3.47 -19.27 -13.02
N PHE A 561 2.72 -19.20 -14.12
CA PHE A 561 1.33 -19.62 -14.19
C PHE A 561 1.15 -20.80 -15.15
N ILE A 562 0.35 -21.77 -14.74
CA ILE A 562 0.04 -23.00 -15.46
C ILE A 562 -1.47 -23.09 -15.67
N GLY A 563 -1.86 -23.32 -16.92
CA GLY A 563 -3.24 -23.47 -17.34
C GLY A 563 -3.77 -22.26 -18.11
N ASP A 564 -4.77 -22.52 -18.95
CA ASP A 564 -5.37 -21.51 -19.82
C ASP A 564 -5.96 -20.36 -19.00
N GLY A 565 -5.63 -19.12 -19.39
CA GLY A 565 -6.13 -17.90 -18.75
C GLY A 565 -5.64 -17.62 -17.32
N ALA A 566 -4.65 -18.36 -16.81
CA ALA A 566 -4.06 -18.13 -15.49
C ALA A 566 -3.17 -16.87 -15.44
N ALA A 567 -2.49 -16.53 -16.55
CA ALA A 567 -1.68 -15.33 -16.73
C ALA A 567 -2.39 -14.26 -17.58
N GLY A 568 -1.70 -13.18 -17.95
CA GLY A 568 -2.19 -12.12 -18.83
C GLY A 568 -2.63 -10.86 -18.09
N GLU A 569 -3.79 -10.30 -18.47
CA GLU A 569 -4.39 -9.13 -17.81
C GLU A 569 -4.62 -9.39 -16.31
N HIS A 570 -4.24 -8.46 -15.44
CA HIS A 570 -4.48 -8.58 -13.99
C HIS A 570 -5.31 -7.42 -13.45
N LYS A 571 -6.44 -7.73 -12.81
CA LYS A 571 -7.37 -6.73 -12.27
C LYS A 571 -7.29 -6.62 -10.77
N ASN A 572 -7.71 -5.47 -10.25
CA ASN A 572 -7.67 -5.13 -8.83
C ASN A 572 -6.29 -5.37 -8.19
N VAL A 573 -5.20 -5.13 -8.92
CA VAL A 573 -3.86 -5.31 -8.36
C VAL A 573 -3.55 -4.18 -7.39
N MET A 574 -2.81 -4.49 -6.33
CA MET A 574 -2.29 -3.50 -5.39
C MET A 574 -0.79 -3.44 -5.46
N SER A 575 -0.24 -2.23 -5.45
CA SER A 575 1.20 -2.00 -5.30
C SER A 575 1.40 -0.94 -4.24
N TYR A 576 1.93 -1.32 -3.07
CA TYR A 576 2.37 -0.32 -2.10
C TYR A 576 3.61 -0.75 -1.33
N PHE A 577 4.28 0.22 -0.72
CA PHE A 577 5.37 0.03 0.22
C PHE A 577 4.99 0.66 1.55
N THR A 578 4.92 -0.14 2.60
CA THR A 578 4.73 0.38 3.95
C THR A 578 6.09 0.57 4.60
N THR A 579 6.44 1.82 4.87
CA THR A 579 7.58 2.18 5.70
C THR A 579 7.12 2.36 7.13
N ASN A 580 7.87 1.84 8.08
CA ASN A 580 7.66 1.97 9.50
C ASN A 580 8.76 2.88 10.03
N VAL A 581 8.36 4.05 10.51
CA VAL A 581 9.20 5.22 10.68
C VAL A 581 9.09 5.79 12.09
N VAL A 582 10.22 6.25 12.60
CA VAL A 582 10.29 7.14 13.75
C VAL A 582 10.60 8.52 13.22
N PHE A 583 9.61 9.40 13.13
CA PHE A 583 9.83 10.78 12.68
C PHE A 583 10.54 11.58 13.77
N ASP A 584 11.45 12.46 13.34
CA ASP A 584 12.09 13.44 14.20
C ASP A 584 11.14 14.60 14.51
N GLY A 585 11.36 15.23 15.66
CA GLY A 585 10.75 16.50 16.03
C GLY A 585 9.94 16.45 17.32
N ASP A 586 9.82 17.62 17.93
CA ASP A 586 9.26 17.78 19.27
C ASP A 586 7.80 18.24 19.24
N ALA A 587 7.20 18.31 18.05
CA ALA A 587 5.82 18.72 17.86
C ALA A 587 4.93 17.94 18.85
N PRO A 588 3.94 18.57 19.51
CA PRO A 588 3.11 17.89 20.50
C PRO A 588 2.48 16.59 19.99
N TYR A 589 2.18 16.52 18.69
CA TYR A 589 1.70 15.31 18.03
C TYR A 589 2.73 14.16 18.03
N MET A 590 4.02 14.48 17.89
CA MET A 590 5.11 13.52 17.87
C MET A 590 5.56 13.11 19.28
N SER A 591 5.54 14.00 20.26
CA SER A 591 6.02 13.71 21.62
C SER A 591 4.95 13.13 22.57
N LYS A 592 3.66 13.28 22.26
CA LYS A 592 2.58 12.78 23.11
C LYS A 592 2.51 11.25 23.12
N LYS A 593 2.19 10.66 24.29
CA LYS A 593 1.74 9.26 24.40
C LYS A 593 0.42 9.08 23.64
N ARG A 594 0.49 8.42 22.49
CA ARG A 594 -0.63 8.11 21.60
C ARG A 594 -0.39 6.76 20.92
N THR A 595 -1.45 6.19 20.39
CA THR A 595 -1.39 5.08 19.46
C THR A 595 -0.55 5.52 18.27
N SER A 596 0.29 4.61 17.74
CA SER A 596 0.92 4.84 16.45
C SER A 596 -0.15 5.03 15.37
N PHE A 597 0.14 5.88 14.39
CA PHE A 597 -0.74 6.09 13.25
C PHE A 597 -0.25 5.28 12.06
N SER A 598 -1.18 5.07 11.12
CA SER A 598 -0.88 4.61 9.78
C SER A 598 -1.45 5.63 8.80
N ALA A 599 -0.62 6.10 7.89
CA ALA A 599 -1.00 7.07 6.87
C ALA A 599 -0.55 6.61 5.49
N THR A 600 -1.27 7.00 4.45
CA THR A 600 -1.01 6.61 3.07
C THR A 600 -0.77 7.85 2.22
N GLY A 601 0.20 7.77 1.31
CA GLY A 601 0.52 8.80 0.34
C GLY A 601 1.25 10.01 0.89
N ASN A 602 0.90 11.20 0.40
CA ASN A 602 1.40 12.46 0.91
C ASN A 602 0.79 12.77 2.29
N ILE A 603 1.54 12.44 3.34
CA ILE A 603 1.10 12.57 4.72
C ILE A 603 1.02 14.01 5.23
N ILE A 604 1.55 15.00 4.49
CA ILE A 604 1.44 16.43 4.84
C ILE A 604 -0.04 16.81 4.98
N HIS A 605 -0.85 16.46 3.97
CA HIS A 605 -2.29 16.73 3.98
C HIS A 605 -3.03 15.96 5.08
N THR A 606 -2.62 14.71 5.32
CA THR A 606 -3.28 13.81 6.28
C THR A 606 -3.00 14.21 7.73
N LEU A 607 -1.80 14.71 8.02
CA LEU A 607 -1.37 15.09 9.37
C LEU A 607 -1.60 16.59 9.67
N GLY A 608 -2.01 17.38 8.67
CA GLY A 608 -2.19 18.83 8.82
C GLY A 608 -0.88 19.54 9.15
N LEU A 609 0.24 19.04 8.59
CA LEU A 609 1.59 19.58 8.78
C LEU A 609 1.90 20.72 7.79
#